data_AF-A0A2E0KIF5-F1
#
_entry.id   AF-A0A2E0KIF5-F1
#
_cell.length_a   1.000
_cell.length_b   1.000
_cell.length_c   1.000
_cell.angle_alpha   90.00
_cell.angle_beta   90.00
_cell.angle_gamma   90.00
#
_symmetry.space_group_name_H-M   'P 1'
#
loop_
_entity.id
_entity.type
_entity.pdbx_description
1 polymer ?
#
loop_
_entity_poly.entity_id
_entity_poly.type
_entity_poly.pdbx_seq_one_letter_code
_entity_poly.pdbx_strand_id
1 'polypeptide(L)'
;MPGPVVNGVRSNPSSTAMPPGQAGVTDAPFMPLLAEGTIKLLLLCSGQLVIARLRNTSDRDGDRAYQLLRPLEVQPKGSLEGDDGGSGWMLSPFLSGLTSQANLVLFKAAVASILDPEPRLIQAYTTRTNQECPPSDTPVERLKRAFQEFTESIEGG
;
A
#
# COMPACT_ATOMS: atom_id res chain seq x y z
N MET A 1 52.71 -7.30 17.74
CA MET A 1 51.48 -7.17 16.95
C MET A 1 50.32 -7.62 17.83
N PRO A 2 49.35 -6.77 18.19
CA PRO A 2 48.18 -7.18 18.97
C PRO A 2 47.21 -7.96 18.08
N GLY A 3 46.77 -9.14 18.55
CA GLY A 3 45.88 -10.05 17.82
C GLY A 3 44.41 -9.63 17.76
N PRO A 4 43.54 -10.44 17.11
CA PRO A 4 42.16 -10.08 16.80
C PRO A 4 41.27 -10.21 18.04
N VAL A 5 40.46 -9.19 18.30
CA VAL A 5 39.54 -9.16 19.45
C VAL A 5 38.14 -9.57 18.96
N VAL A 6 37.69 -10.73 19.40
CA VAL A 6 36.31 -11.22 19.21
C VAL A 6 35.48 -10.75 20.41
N ASN A 7 34.40 -10.00 20.17
CA ASN A 7 33.51 -9.53 21.23
C ASN A 7 32.05 -9.96 21.00
N GLY A 8 31.62 -10.95 21.80
CA GLY A 8 30.37 -10.87 22.57
C GLY A 8 29.04 -11.21 21.88
N VAL A 9 28.68 -12.49 21.87
CA VAL A 9 27.27 -12.94 21.85
C VAL A 9 26.67 -12.68 23.24
N ARG A 10 25.57 -11.91 23.33
CA ARG A 10 24.66 -11.90 24.51
C ARG A 10 23.18 -11.73 24.10
N SER A 11 22.52 -12.87 24.09
CA SER A 11 21.18 -13.20 24.60
C SER A 11 20.13 -12.10 24.86
N ASN A 12 18.99 -12.22 24.17
CA ASN A 12 17.64 -11.84 24.66
C ASN A 12 17.37 -12.52 26.02
N PRO A 13 16.66 -11.89 26.98
CA PRO A 13 15.19 -11.81 26.87
C PRO A 13 14.53 -10.59 27.58
N SER A 14 13.35 -10.17 27.11
CA SER A 14 12.14 -10.08 27.95
C SER A 14 11.00 -9.43 27.18
N SER A 15 9.90 -10.18 27.10
CA SER A 15 8.59 -9.74 26.70
C SER A 15 8.01 -8.84 27.78
N THR A 16 7.81 -7.56 27.46
CA THR A 16 6.85 -6.70 28.16
C THR A 16 5.59 -6.62 27.32
N ALA A 17 4.55 -7.33 27.75
CA ALA A 17 3.20 -7.17 27.26
C ALA A 17 2.73 -5.74 27.52
N MET A 18 2.40 -5.01 26.45
CA MET A 18 1.76 -3.69 26.52
C MET A 18 0.23 -3.84 26.70
N PRO A 19 -0.43 -2.88 27.37
CA PRO A 19 -1.87 -2.92 27.62
C PRO A 19 -2.69 -2.75 26.33
N PRO A 20 -3.93 -3.27 26.28
CA PRO A 20 -4.78 -3.14 25.11
C PRO A 20 -5.38 -1.72 25.09
N GLY A 21 -4.94 -0.87 24.16
CA GLY A 21 -5.52 0.47 24.04
C GLY A 21 -4.90 1.44 23.04
N GLN A 22 -3.71 1.17 22.47
CA GLN A 22 -3.12 2.01 21.42
C GLN A 22 -2.62 1.14 20.27
N ALA A 23 -3.53 0.75 19.38
CA ALA A 23 -3.18 0.24 18.06
C ALA A 23 -2.81 1.44 17.16
N GLY A 24 -1.62 2.00 17.36
CA GLY A 24 -1.15 3.16 16.61
C GLY A 24 0.35 3.06 16.37
N VAL A 25 0.71 2.79 15.11
CA VAL A 25 2.08 2.82 14.59
C VAL A 25 3.00 1.72 15.13
N THR A 26 2.77 0.48 14.71
CA THR A 26 3.92 -0.43 14.56
C THR A 26 4.87 0.22 13.57
N ASP A 27 6.08 0.54 14.01
CA ASP A 27 7.18 1.12 13.22
C ASP A 27 7.59 0.12 12.13
N ALA A 28 6.76 0.01 11.09
CA ALA A 28 6.99 -0.90 9.98
C ALA A 28 8.22 -0.40 9.22
N PRO A 29 9.16 -1.28 8.86
CA PRO A 29 10.41 -0.86 8.23
C PRO A 29 10.11 -0.08 6.95
N PHE A 30 10.89 0.97 6.67
CA PHE A 30 10.72 1.75 5.46
C PHE A 30 10.84 0.85 4.22
N MET A 31 9.89 0.96 3.29
CA MET A 31 9.89 0.15 2.06
C MET A 31 10.20 1.04 0.83
N PRO A 32 11.36 0.86 0.19
CA PRO A 32 11.77 1.66 -0.98
C PRO A 32 10.94 1.33 -2.22
N LEU A 33 10.90 2.23 -3.20
CA LEU A 33 10.20 2.07 -4.49
C LEU A 33 10.73 0.87 -5.30
N LEU A 34 12.02 0.57 -5.18
CA LEU A 34 12.67 -0.55 -5.85
C LEU A 34 12.12 -1.92 -5.41
N ALA A 35 11.34 -1.97 -4.32
CA ALA A 35 10.57 -3.14 -3.97
C ALA A 35 9.38 -3.25 -4.95
N GLU A 36 9.56 -4.09 -5.99
CA GLU A 36 8.63 -4.43 -7.08
C GLU A 36 7.13 -4.21 -6.75
N GLY A 37 6.36 -3.70 -7.71
CA GLY A 37 4.91 -3.48 -7.56
C GLY A 37 4.49 -2.01 -7.66
N THR A 38 3.22 -1.79 -7.98
CA THR A 38 2.66 -0.44 -8.19
C THR A 38 1.56 -0.16 -7.17
N ILE A 39 1.45 1.08 -6.70
CA ILE A 39 0.37 1.45 -5.80
C ILE A 39 -0.91 1.54 -6.62
N LYS A 40 -1.89 0.70 -6.30
CA LYS A 40 -3.16 0.58 -7.01
C LYS A 40 -4.32 0.64 -6.03
N LEU A 41 -5.46 1.06 -6.55
CA LEU A 41 -6.73 1.04 -5.86
C LEU A 41 -7.54 -0.15 -6.40
N LEU A 42 -7.99 -1.03 -5.53
CA LEU A 42 -8.72 -2.25 -5.87
C LEU A 42 -10.17 -2.12 -5.39
N LEU A 43 -11.12 -2.31 -6.29
CA LEU A 43 -12.50 -2.57 -5.92
C LEU A 43 -12.67 -4.08 -5.80
N LEU A 44 -13.02 -4.55 -4.61
CA LEU A 44 -13.27 -5.97 -4.36
C LEU A 44 -14.71 -6.33 -4.75
N CYS A 45 -14.95 -7.60 -5.06
CA CYS A 45 -16.31 -8.12 -5.30
C CYS A 45 -17.22 -7.97 -4.06
N SER A 46 -16.65 -7.78 -2.87
CA SER A 46 -17.39 -7.43 -1.64
C SER A 46 -17.92 -5.98 -1.63
N GLY A 47 -17.49 -5.15 -2.57
CA GLY A 47 -17.77 -3.70 -2.60
C GLY A 47 -16.77 -2.85 -1.81
N GLN A 48 -15.81 -3.47 -1.12
CA GLN A 48 -14.76 -2.74 -0.40
C GLN A 48 -13.73 -2.16 -1.36
N LEU A 49 -13.25 -0.96 -1.03
CA LEU A 49 -12.20 -0.27 -1.75
C LEU A 49 -10.90 -0.37 -0.97
N VAL A 50 -9.84 -0.90 -1.59
CA VAL A 50 -8.56 -1.19 -0.92
C VAL A 50 -7.42 -0.55 -1.69
N ILE A 51 -6.56 0.21 -1.03
CA ILE A 51 -5.30 0.69 -1.59
C ILE A 51 -4.15 -0.17 -1.09
N ALA A 52 -3.28 -0.59 -2.00
CA ALA A 52 -2.11 -1.38 -1.66
C ALA A 52 -1.00 -1.21 -2.71
N ARG A 53 0.23 -1.59 -2.36
CA ARG A 53 1.26 -1.84 -3.36
C ARG A 53 1.06 -3.25 -3.89
N LEU A 54 0.66 -3.33 -5.15
CA LEU A 54 0.21 -4.52 -5.84
C LEU A 54 1.37 -5.20 -6.58
N ARG A 55 1.52 -6.51 -6.38
CA ARG A 55 2.38 -7.38 -7.21
C ARG A 55 1.56 -8.48 -7.84
N ASN A 56 1.97 -8.91 -9.02
CA ASN A 56 1.49 -10.16 -9.58
C ASN A 56 2.18 -11.32 -8.86
N THR A 57 1.41 -12.33 -8.48
CA THR A 57 1.92 -13.55 -7.87
C THR A 57 1.07 -14.74 -8.31
N SER A 58 1.36 -15.91 -7.76
CA SER A 58 0.51 -17.09 -7.88
C SER A 58 0.03 -17.53 -6.51
N ASP A 59 -1.14 -18.15 -6.45
CA ASP A 59 -1.57 -18.84 -5.23
C ASP A 59 -0.85 -20.17 -5.04
N ARG A 60 -1.29 -20.94 -4.04
CA ARG A 60 -0.72 -22.25 -3.70
C ARG A 60 -0.93 -23.29 -4.81
N ASP A 61 -1.98 -23.15 -5.61
CA ASP A 61 -2.33 -24.07 -6.69
C ASP A 61 -1.68 -23.65 -8.02
N GLY A 62 -1.01 -22.50 -8.03
CA GLY A 62 -0.29 -21.95 -9.18
C GLY A 62 -1.13 -20.99 -10.03
N ASP A 63 -2.37 -20.72 -9.61
CA ASP A 63 -3.27 -19.80 -10.30
C ASP A 63 -2.87 -18.35 -10.06
N ARG A 64 -3.22 -17.47 -11.01
CA ARG A 64 -2.85 -16.05 -10.95
C ARG A 64 -3.52 -15.36 -9.76
N ALA A 65 -2.71 -14.73 -8.93
CA ALA A 65 -3.14 -13.98 -7.77
C ALA A 65 -2.43 -12.63 -7.68
N TYR A 66 -2.84 -11.84 -6.70
CA TYR A 66 -2.26 -10.55 -6.38
C TYR A 66 -1.68 -10.56 -4.99
N GLN A 67 -0.44 -10.11 -4.83
CA GLN A 67 0.10 -9.81 -3.52
C GLN A 67 -0.15 -8.35 -3.19
N LEU A 68 -0.86 -8.10 -2.10
CA LEU A 68 -1.12 -6.79 -1.54
C LEU A 68 -0.13 -6.54 -0.42
N LEU A 69 0.73 -5.54 -0.58
CA LEU A 69 1.63 -5.12 0.48
C LEU A 69 1.02 -3.96 1.25
N ARG A 70 0.97 -4.08 2.58
CA ARG A 70 0.40 -3.10 3.53
C ARG A 70 -0.97 -2.56 3.11
N PRO A 71 -1.96 -3.43 2.79
CA PRO A 71 -3.25 -2.98 2.30
C PRO A 71 -4.01 -2.16 3.34
N LEU A 72 -4.61 -1.06 2.89
CA LEU A 72 -5.51 -0.24 3.69
C LEU A 72 -6.88 -0.16 3.00
N GLU A 73 -7.94 -0.27 3.78
CA GLU A 73 -9.29 0.04 3.31
C GLU A 73 -9.45 1.55 3.16
N VAL A 74 -10.14 1.95 2.09
CA VAL A 74 -10.37 3.34 1.70
C VAL A 74 -11.85 3.64 1.84
N GLN A 75 -12.18 4.62 2.67
CA GLN A 75 -13.55 5.09 2.86
C GLN A 75 -13.62 6.59 2.60
N PRO A 76 -14.70 7.12 2.02
CA PRO A 76 -14.88 8.56 1.86
C PRO A 76 -14.98 9.21 3.25
N LYS A 77 -14.25 10.32 3.45
CA LYS A 77 -14.39 11.12 4.68
C LYS A 77 -15.78 11.78 4.62
N GLY A 78 -16.63 11.50 5.60
CA GLY A 78 -17.95 12.13 5.68
C GLY A 78 -17.84 13.65 5.76
N SER A 79 -18.83 14.35 5.20
CA SER A 79 -18.89 15.82 5.09
C SER A 79 -18.90 16.60 6.42
N LEU A 80 -18.89 15.91 7.56
CA LEU A 80 -18.97 16.48 8.91
C LEU A 80 -17.60 16.69 9.57
N GLU A 81 -16.54 16.08 9.04
CA GLU A 81 -15.20 16.32 9.55
C GLU A 81 -14.53 17.40 8.69
N GLY A 82 -14.33 18.56 9.31
CA GLY A 82 -13.89 19.81 8.67
C GLY A 82 -12.89 19.67 7.53
N ASP A 83 -13.06 20.57 6.56
CA ASP A 83 -12.23 20.77 5.37
C ASP A 83 -10.80 21.16 5.74
N ASP A 84 -10.07 20.19 6.27
CA ASP A 84 -8.69 20.34 6.69
C ASP A 84 -7.79 19.74 5.63
N GLY A 85 -7.83 20.30 4.41
CA GLY A 85 -6.84 20.14 3.32
C GLY A 85 -6.39 18.72 2.93
N GLY A 86 -7.01 17.68 3.48
CA GLY A 86 -6.55 16.30 3.45
C GLY A 86 -6.98 15.59 2.18
N SER A 87 -6.60 14.33 2.05
CA SER A 87 -6.90 13.51 0.87
C SER A 87 -8.40 13.27 0.63
N GLY A 88 -9.31 13.71 1.50
CA GLY A 88 -10.76 13.42 1.40
C GLY A 88 -11.12 11.97 1.72
N TRP A 89 -10.14 11.14 2.07
CA TRP A 89 -10.28 9.71 2.33
C TRP A 89 -9.88 9.36 3.76
N MET A 90 -10.66 8.50 4.40
CA MET A 90 -10.28 7.80 5.60
C MET A 90 -9.60 6.48 5.20
N LEU A 91 -8.41 6.24 5.78
CA LEU A 91 -7.69 4.98 5.62
C LEU A 91 -7.82 4.16 6.90
N SER A 92 -7.97 2.85 6.80
CA SER A 92 -7.96 1.93 7.96
C SER A 92 -7.27 0.62 7.58
N PRO A 93 -6.71 -0.15 8.55
CA PRO A 93 -6.12 -1.45 8.23
C PRO A 93 -7.15 -2.38 7.60
N PHE A 94 -6.82 -2.92 6.41
CA PHE A 94 -7.70 -3.87 5.74
C PHE A 94 -7.75 -5.18 6.53
N LEU A 95 -8.96 -5.74 6.71
CA LEU A 95 -9.21 -6.96 7.49
C LEU A 95 -8.78 -6.86 8.97
N SER A 96 -8.88 -5.66 9.56
CA SER A 96 -8.66 -5.46 10.99
C SER A 96 -9.48 -6.45 11.82
N GLY A 97 -8.82 -7.12 12.78
CA GLY A 97 -9.45 -8.13 13.64
C GLY A 97 -9.55 -9.54 13.04
N LEU A 98 -9.29 -9.71 11.74
CA LEU A 98 -9.28 -11.04 11.09
C LEU A 98 -7.86 -11.58 10.93
N THR A 99 -6.87 -10.72 10.71
CA THR A 99 -5.48 -11.14 10.52
C THR A 99 -4.51 -10.08 11.03
N SER A 100 -3.35 -10.53 11.52
CA SER A 100 -2.21 -9.67 11.87
C SER A 100 -1.21 -9.52 10.73
N GLN A 101 -1.45 -10.16 9.58
CA GLN A 101 -0.53 -10.13 8.44
C GLN A 101 -0.58 -8.77 7.76
N ALA A 102 0.59 -8.14 7.61
CA ALA A 102 0.72 -6.86 6.92
C ALA A 102 0.69 -7.01 5.38
N ASN A 103 0.87 -8.23 4.87
CA ASN A 103 0.84 -8.52 3.43
C ASN A 103 -0.12 -9.67 3.19
N LEU A 104 -0.90 -9.59 2.11
CA LEU A 104 -1.95 -10.56 1.80
C LEU A 104 -1.79 -11.06 0.37
N VAL A 105 -2.23 -12.28 0.13
CA VAL A 105 -2.45 -12.80 -1.22
C VAL A 105 -3.95 -12.80 -1.46
N LEU A 106 -4.36 -12.18 -2.56
CA LEU A 106 -5.75 -12.05 -2.97
C LEU A 106 -5.93 -12.77 -4.31
N PHE A 107 -6.90 -13.68 -4.38
CA PHE A 107 -7.26 -14.34 -5.62
C PHE A 107 -7.76 -13.33 -6.64
N LYS A 108 -7.41 -13.52 -7.91
CA LYS A 108 -7.87 -12.63 -8.99
C LYS A 108 -9.40 -12.54 -9.06
N ALA A 109 -10.11 -13.63 -8.77
CA ALA A 109 -11.58 -13.68 -8.77
C ALA A 109 -12.25 -12.80 -7.69
N ALA A 110 -11.52 -12.41 -6.65
CA ALA A 110 -12.04 -11.52 -5.60
C ALA A 110 -11.94 -10.03 -5.98
N VAL A 111 -11.24 -9.70 -7.06
CA VAL A 111 -11.04 -8.33 -7.54
C VAL A 111 -12.05 -8.03 -8.65
N ALA A 112 -12.88 -7.03 -8.43
CA ALA A 112 -13.82 -6.54 -9.43
C ALA A 112 -13.14 -5.58 -10.40
N SER A 113 -12.32 -4.65 -9.91
CA SER A 113 -11.54 -3.73 -10.76
C SER A 113 -10.25 -3.27 -10.10
N ILE A 114 -9.30 -2.84 -10.93
CA ILE A 114 -8.02 -2.24 -10.53
C ILE A 114 -7.95 -0.86 -11.17
N LEU A 115 -7.73 0.15 -10.35
CA LEU A 115 -7.78 1.57 -10.69
C LEU A 115 -6.47 2.27 -10.30
N ASP A 116 -6.19 3.38 -10.97
CA ASP A 116 -5.12 4.29 -10.59
C ASP A 116 -5.62 5.23 -9.46
N PRO A 117 -4.96 5.25 -8.29
CA PRO A 117 -5.34 6.15 -7.20
C PRO A 117 -4.93 7.60 -7.46
N GLU A 118 -5.69 8.54 -6.90
CA GLU A 118 -5.35 9.96 -6.92
C GLU A 118 -4.03 10.25 -6.19
N PRO A 119 -3.19 11.20 -6.64
CA PRO A 119 -1.93 11.57 -5.98
C PRO A 119 -2.04 11.84 -4.48
N ARG A 120 -3.10 12.52 -4.02
CA ARG A 120 -3.31 12.80 -2.59
C ARG A 120 -3.53 11.53 -1.78
N LEU A 121 -4.25 10.57 -2.34
CA LEU A 121 -4.48 9.26 -1.72
C LEU A 121 -3.19 8.43 -1.67
N ILE A 122 -2.38 8.47 -2.73
CA ILE A 122 -1.04 7.82 -2.76
C ILE A 122 -0.14 8.39 -1.66
N GLN A 123 -0.11 9.71 -1.50
CA GLN A 123 0.68 10.37 -0.46
C GLN A 123 0.21 9.94 0.94
N ALA A 124 -1.11 9.99 1.21
CA ALA A 124 -1.66 9.57 2.49
C ALA A 124 -1.35 8.10 2.81
N TYR A 125 -1.47 7.21 1.81
CA TYR A 125 -1.14 5.80 1.93
C TYR A 125 0.35 5.57 2.23
N THR A 126 1.25 6.22 1.49
CA THR A 126 2.71 6.03 1.62
C THR A 126 3.22 6.56 2.95
N THR A 127 2.73 7.72 3.41
CA THR A 127 3.02 8.26 4.74
C THR A 127 2.53 7.29 5.83
N ARG A 128 1.29 6.82 5.74
CA ARG A 128 0.71 5.95 6.77
C ARG A 128 1.37 4.57 6.84
N THR A 129 1.81 4.06 5.70
CA THR A 129 2.41 2.73 5.61
C THR A 129 3.93 2.77 5.61
N ASN A 130 4.57 3.92 5.84
CA ASN A 130 6.04 4.09 5.79
C ASN A 130 6.66 3.51 4.51
N GLN A 131 6.09 3.88 3.36
CA GLN A 131 6.59 3.50 2.04
C GLN A 131 7.13 4.73 1.33
N GLU A 132 8.12 4.52 0.47
CA GLU A 132 8.55 5.55 -0.45
C GLU A 132 7.39 5.90 -1.40
N CYS A 133 7.10 7.20 -1.49
CA CYS A 133 6.08 7.72 -2.39
C CYS A 133 6.63 7.77 -3.81
N PRO A 134 5.93 7.21 -4.81
CA PRO A 134 6.32 7.37 -6.21
C PRO A 134 6.44 8.87 -6.53
N PRO A 135 7.46 9.30 -7.29
CA PRO A 135 7.54 10.67 -7.74
C PRO A 135 6.30 10.97 -8.57
N SER A 136 5.70 12.15 -8.34
CA SER A 136 4.62 12.62 -9.21
C SER A 136 5.17 12.81 -10.62
N ASP A 137 4.43 12.35 -11.63
CA ASP A 137 4.78 12.61 -13.03
C ASP A 137 5.10 14.09 -13.23
N THR A 138 6.25 14.35 -13.85
CA THR A 138 6.63 15.72 -14.21
C THR A 138 5.56 16.32 -15.13
N PRO A 139 5.40 17.65 -15.19
CA PRO A 139 4.46 18.29 -16.12
C PRO A 139 4.60 17.80 -17.57
N VAL A 140 5.84 17.50 -17.99
CA VAL A 140 6.14 16.97 -19.32
C VAL A 140 5.65 15.53 -19.49
N GLU A 141 5.83 14.66 -18.49
CA GLU A 141 5.32 13.28 -18.54
C GLU A 141 3.79 13.24 -18.52
N ARG A 142 3.16 14.10 -17.71
CA ARG A 142 1.70 14.27 -17.73
C ARG A 142 1.21 14.70 -19.11
N LEU A 143 1.91 15.64 -19.75
CA LEU A 143 1.59 16.08 -21.10
C LEU A 143 1.74 14.94 -22.09
N LYS A 144 2.86 14.20 -22.06
CA LYS A 144 3.09 13.04 -22.93
C LYS A 144 2.00 11.98 -22.77
N ARG A 145 1.62 11.65 -21.54
CA ARG A 145 0.54 10.69 -21.25
C ARG A 145 -0.80 11.19 -21.78
N ALA A 146 -1.15 12.46 -21.54
CA ALA A 146 -2.39 13.04 -22.06
C ALA A 146 -2.45 13.04 -23.59
N PHE A 147 -1.33 13.36 -24.27
CA PHE A 147 -1.24 13.26 -25.72
C PHE A 147 -1.38 11.82 -26.21
N GLN A 148 -0.76 10.86 -25.52
CA GLN A 148 -0.85 9.46 -25.89
C GLN A 148 -2.28 8.91 -25.72
N GLU A 149 -2.93 9.17 -24.59
CA GLU A 149 -4.32 8.79 -24.35
C GLU A 149 -5.27 9.42 -25.38
N PHE A 150 -5.02 10.68 -25.77
CA PHE A 150 -5.77 11.34 -26.83
C PHE A 150 -5.59 10.65 -28.19
N THR A 151 -4.36 10.34 -28.60
CA THR A 151 -4.09 9.65 -29.87
C THR A 151 -4.71 8.25 -29.88
N GLU A 152 -4.58 7.49 -28.79
CA GLU A 152 -5.19 6.16 -28.64
C GLU A 152 -6.73 6.24 -28.72
N SER A 153 -7.35 7.32 -28.23
CA SER A 153 -8.80 7.53 -28.34
C SER A 153 -9.29 7.82 -29.77
N ILE A 154 -8.41 8.35 -30.64
CA ILE A 154 -8.74 8.66 -32.05
C ILE A 154 -8.50 7.45 -32.95
N GLU A 155 -7.45 6.67 -32.68
CA GLU A 155 -7.08 5.51 -33.51
C GLU A 155 -7.89 4.24 -33.20
N GLY A 156 -8.59 4.19 -32.06
CA GLY A 156 -9.45 3.07 -31.65
C GLY A 156 -10.89 3.08 -32.21
N GLY A 157 -11.19 3.93 -33.20
CA GLY A 157 -12.49 4.07 -33.86
C GLY A 157 -12.62 3.33 -35.18
#